data_AF-A0A7W1F8Q5-F1
#
_entry.id   AF-A0A7W1F8Q5-F1
#
_cell.length_a   1.000
_cell.length_b   1.000
_cell.length_c   1.000
_cell.angle_alpha   90.00
_cell.angle_beta   90.00
_cell.angle_gamma   90.00
#
_symmetry.space_group_name_H-M   'P 1'
#
loop_
_entity.id
_entity.type
_entity.pdbx_description
1 polymer ?
#
loop_
_entity_poly.entity_id
_entity_poly.type
_entity_poly.pdbx_seq_one_letter_code
_entity_poly.pdbx_strand_id
1 'polypeptide(L)'
;MRFRYSRWDDTQDPFGPDLAAADLLEELSEDVLGGAGIEGAMQRMIREGMRGRFNGLDSLRDRLRRSRAQEQGALDLTGPLEDIKERLDEILDRERSALSFRADDDARMRETFLGSLPPDAAGQVRELTDYRFADQESQRMFDELVESIREQVMGAYLRGAAEGLRSMTAEDLSRLRDMLADLNDMIERRERGEPYDFHAFMDRYADLVPGDPRTLDELLEQMARRMAAMSRLIASLPPEQRAELEALAEQVMQDMDLAFEMSRLGANLQTTFAQLPWDEPALGGGGDPQALSTTVDALERLHDYEDLERSMTGDYAGAALDDVD
;
A
#
# COMPACT_ATOMS: atom_id res chain seq x y z
N MET A 1 7.30 13.00 -7.26
CA MET A 1 8.62 12.58 -7.78
C MET A 1 8.82 11.11 -7.43
N ARG A 2 9.03 10.23 -8.43
CA ARG A 2 9.41 8.83 -8.19
C ARG A 2 10.91 8.79 -7.91
N PHE A 3 11.30 8.50 -6.68
CA PHE A 3 12.70 8.25 -6.34
C PHE A 3 13.04 6.81 -6.73
N ARG A 4 14.14 6.63 -7.46
CA ARG A 4 14.64 5.32 -7.89
C ARG A 4 15.99 5.13 -7.23
N TYR A 5 16.09 4.18 -6.33
CA TYR A 5 17.33 3.88 -5.62
C TYR A 5 18.16 2.90 -6.46
N SER A 6 19.46 3.15 -6.56
CA SER A 6 20.42 2.28 -7.23
C SER A 6 21.63 2.03 -6.32
N ARG A 7 22.35 0.93 -6.58
CA ARG A 7 23.66 0.70 -5.94
C ARG A 7 24.63 1.82 -6.32
N TRP A 8 25.50 2.18 -5.37
CA TRP A 8 26.56 3.18 -5.57
C TRP A 8 27.55 2.69 -6.62
N ASP A 9 27.73 3.45 -7.69
CA ASP A 9 28.63 3.13 -8.80
C ASP A 9 29.61 4.28 -9.12
N ASP A 10 29.80 5.19 -8.16
CA ASP A 10 30.65 6.40 -8.26
C ASP A 10 30.20 7.43 -9.31
N THR A 11 29.11 7.18 -10.03
CA THR A 11 28.53 8.17 -10.97
C THR A 11 27.41 9.01 -10.35
N GLN A 12 26.96 8.65 -9.14
CA GLN A 12 25.99 9.44 -8.40
C GLN A 12 26.69 10.66 -7.79
N ASP A 13 26.12 11.84 -8.03
CA ASP A 13 26.46 13.05 -7.28
C ASP A 13 25.47 13.17 -6.10
N PRO A 14 25.87 12.79 -4.87
CA PRO A 14 24.99 12.78 -3.70
C PRO A 14 24.71 14.19 -3.17
N PHE A 15 25.44 15.19 -3.68
CA PHE A 15 25.38 16.57 -3.22
C PHE A 15 24.61 17.48 -4.18
N GLY A 16 24.49 17.06 -5.43
CA GLY A 16 23.71 17.74 -6.47
C GLY A 16 24.41 18.98 -7.04
N PRO A 17 23.88 19.52 -8.16
CA PRO A 17 24.51 20.59 -8.93
C PRO A 17 24.55 21.95 -8.21
N ASP A 18 23.81 22.11 -7.12
CA ASP A 18 23.64 23.37 -6.38
C ASP A 18 24.61 23.53 -5.20
N LEU A 19 25.46 22.52 -4.95
CA LEU A 19 26.44 22.57 -3.87
C LEU A 19 27.83 22.93 -4.43
N ALA A 20 28.20 24.21 -4.35
CA ALA A 20 29.54 24.63 -4.75
C ALA A 20 30.57 24.08 -3.75
N ALA A 21 31.64 23.44 -4.27
CA ALA A 21 32.74 22.90 -3.45
C ALA A 21 33.38 23.95 -2.51
N ALA A 22 33.27 25.24 -2.84
CA ALA A 22 33.72 26.33 -1.99
C ALA A 22 32.95 26.44 -0.68
N ASP A 23 31.63 26.24 -0.71
CA ASP A 23 30.77 26.32 0.47
C ASP A 23 31.03 25.15 1.43
N LEU A 24 31.31 23.97 0.85
CA LEU A 24 31.76 22.79 1.60
C LEU A 24 33.12 23.01 2.27
N LEU A 25 34.06 23.62 1.55
CA LEU A 25 35.39 23.91 2.07
C LEU A 25 35.35 24.96 3.18
N GLU A 26 34.44 25.93 3.11
CA GLU A 26 34.26 26.94 4.16
C GLU A 26 33.77 26.31 5.47
N GLU A 27 32.72 25.49 5.42
CA GLU A 27 32.19 24.77 6.60
C GLU A 27 33.22 23.80 7.19
N LEU A 28 33.91 23.04 6.33
CA LEU A 28 34.95 22.11 6.78
C LEU A 28 36.19 22.85 7.31
N SER A 29 36.48 24.05 6.82
CA SER A 29 37.66 24.83 7.25
C SER A 29 37.55 25.26 8.71
N GLU A 30 36.36 25.60 9.20
CA GLU A 30 36.15 26.02 10.58
C GLU A 30 36.48 24.88 11.57
N ASP A 31 36.06 23.66 11.24
CA ASP A 31 36.34 22.44 12.02
C ASP A 31 37.80 21.99 11.93
N VAL A 32 38.40 22.09 10.74
CA VAL A 32 39.80 21.72 10.52
C VAL A 32 40.76 22.69 11.20
N LEU A 33 40.45 23.98 11.19
CA LEU A 33 41.18 25.00 11.94
C LEU A 33 40.97 24.85 13.45
N GLY A 34 39.84 24.28 13.88
CA GLY A 34 39.54 23.88 15.26
C GLY A 34 40.29 22.63 15.75
N GLY A 35 41.10 21.98 14.89
CA GLY A 35 41.93 20.84 15.24
C GLY A 35 41.30 19.46 14.98
N ALA A 36 40.11 19.41 14.37
CA ALA A 36 39.58 18.16 13.84
C ALA A 36 40.30 17.80 12.54
N GLY A 37 40.66 16.52 12.34
CA GLY A 37 41.12 16.07 11.03
C GLY A 37 40.02 16.23 9.98
N ILE A 38 40.40 16.38 8.71
CA ILE A 38 39.47 16.54 7.57
C ILE A 38 38.43 15.41 7.54
N GLU A 39 38.85 14.17 7.82
CA GLU A 39 37.94 13.02 7.92
C GLU A 39 36.91 13.17 9.05
N GLY A 40 37.32 13.72 10.19
CA GLY A 40 36.44 13.97 11.33
C GLY A 40 35.42 15.07 11.06
N ALA A 41 35.84 16.14 10.39
CA ALA A 41 34.96 17.23 9.95
C ALA A 41 33.93 16.72 8.92
N MET A 42 34.36 15.92 7.95
CA MET A 42 33.47 15.30 6.97
C MET A 42 32.46 14.34 7.62
N GLN A 43 32.91 13.51 8.56
CA GLN A 43 32.02 12.58 9.26
C GLN A 43 31.01 13.31 10.17
N ARG A 44 31.40 14.44 10.76
CA ARG A 44 30.49 15.32 11.51
C ARG A 44 29.44 15.94 10.57
N MET A 45 29.87 16.50 9.45
CA MET A 45 28.98 17.12 8.47
C MET A 45 27.95 16.11 7.91
N ILE A 46 28.34 14.85 7.67
CA ILE A 46 27.41 13.80 7.26
C ILE A 46 26.37 13.48 8.36
N ARG A 47 26.79 13.45 9.62
CA ARG A 47 25.90 13.18 10.77
C ARG A 47 24.94 14.33 11.06
N GLU A 48 25.47 15.55 11.16
CA GLU A 48 24.74 16.73 11.64
C GLU A 48 24.08 17.52 10.50
N GLY A 49 24.66 17.47 9.29
CA GLY A 49 24.21 18.23 8.12
C GLY A 49 24.77 19.64 8.09
N MET A 50 24.38 20.40 7.07
CA MET A 50 24.75 21.81 6.90
C MET A 50 23.52 22.69 7.06
N ARG A 51 23.56 23.60 8.04
CA ARG A 51 22.43 24.49 8.35
C ARG A 51 22.01 25.29 7.11
N GLY A 52 20.71 25.23 6.78
CA GLY A 52 20.14 25.95 5.64
C GLY A 52 20.34 25.31 4.27
N ARG A 53 21.05 24.17 4.17
CA ARG A 53 21.24 23.45 2.91
C ARG A 53 20.70 22.02 2.95
N PHE A 54 21.20 21.19 3.85
CA PHE A 54 20.74 19.81 3.98
C PHE A 54 20.78 19.32 5.43
N ASN A 55 19.82 18.48 5.77
CA ASN A 55 19.73 17.87 7.09
C ASN A 55 20.66 16.65 7.13
N GLY A 56 21.41 16.48 8.22
CA GLY A 56 22.29 15.32 8.40
C GLY A 56 21.53 14.03 8.70
N LEU A 57 22.25 12.92 8.73
CA LEU A 57 21.71 11.60 9.06
C LEU A 57 20.98 11.59 10.42
N ASP A 58 21.42 12.37 11.40
CA ASP A 58 20.77 12.41 12.72
C ASP A 58 19.37 13.05 12.65
N SER A 59 19.23 14.12 11.87
CA SER A 59 17.94 14.77 11.64
C SER A 59 16.98 13.87 10.85
N LEU A 60 17.52 13.08 9.92
CA LEU A 60 16.74 12.09 9.17
C LEU A 60 16.28 10.94 10.09
N ARG A 61 17.15 10.46 10.99
CA ARG A 61 16.82 9.46 12.02
C ARG A 61 15.74 9.96 12.97
N ASP A 62 15.82 11.21 13.41
CA ASP A 62 14.82 11.81 14.30
C ASP A 62 13.49 12.07 13.59
N ARG A 63 13.51 12.38 12.29
CA ARG A 63 12.29 12.46 11.49
C ARG A 63 11.68 11.08 11.29
N LEU A 64 12.48 10.06 11.00
CA LEU A 64 12.04 8.68 10.86
C LEU A 64 11.43 8.15 12.16
N ARG A 65 12.08 8.41 13.31
CA ARG A 65 11.55 8.04 14.63
C ARG A 65 10.23 8.74 14.96
N ARG A 66 10.09 10.02 14.60
CA ARG A 66 8.83 10.75 14.79
C ARG A 66 7.74 10.25 13.85
N SER A 67 8.06 10.00 12.59
CA SER A 67 7.15 9.37 11.62
C SER A 67 6.69 8.01 12.14
N ARG A 68 7.62 7.17 12.63
CA ARG A 68 7.34 5.90 13.30
C ARG A 68 6.40 6.08 14.48
N ALA A 69 6.69 7.00 15.40
CA ALA A 69 5.83 7.21 16.59
C ALA A 69 4.43 7.74 16.21
N GLN A 70 4.34 8.52 15.13
CA GLN A 70 3.09 9.09 14.64
C GLN A 70 2.26 8.05 13.88
N GLU A 71 2.90 7.17 13.11
CA GLU A 71 2.24 6.04 12.43
C GLU A 71 1.88 4.92 13.39
N GLN A 72 2.74 4.60 14.37
CA GLN A 72 2.45 3.63 15.45
C GLN A 72 1.36 4.13 16.39
N GLY A 73 1.24 5.46 16.60
CA GLY A 73 0.15 6.06 17.38
C GLY A 73 -1.17 6.17 16.62
N ALA A 74 -1.14 6.16 15.29
CA ALA A 74 -2.32 6.20 14.42
C ALA A 74 -2.83 4.80 14.03
N LEU A 75 -1.95 3.79 14.11
CA LEU A 75 -2.24 2.39 13.82
C LEU A 75 -2.09 1.59 15.11
N ASP A 76 -3.17 1.51 15.89
CA ASP A 76 -3.34 0.59 17.02
C ASP A 76 -3.45 -0.88 16.51
N LEU A 77 -2.50 -1.29 15.65
CA LEU A 77 -2.46 -2.55 14.92
C LEU A 77 -1.55 -3.60 15.58
N THR A 78 -0.85 -3.24 16.66
CA THR A 78 -0.05 -4.20 17.44
C THR A 78 -0.94 -5.29 18.03
N GLY A 79 -2.13 -4.94 18.53
CA GLY A 79 -3.08 -5.92 19.09
C GLY A 79 -3.57 -6.95 18.07
N PRO A 80 -4.19 -6.52 16.95
CA PRO A 80 -4.68 -7.45 15.93
C PRO A 80 -3.61 -8.37 15.32
N LEU A 81 -2.38 -7.88 15.11
CA LEU A 81 -1.29 -8.70 14.57
C LEU A 81 -0.78 -9.72 15.60
N GLU A 82 -0.74 -9.35 16.87
CA GLU A 82 -0.37 -10.26 17.96
C GLU A 82 -1.43 -11.35 18.14
N ASP A 83 -2.72 -10.99 18.07
CA ASP A 83 -3.83 -11.95 18.08
C ASP A 83 -3.76 -12.95 16.90
N ILE A 84 -3.42 -12.46 15.70
CA ILE A 84 -3.24 -13.32 14.51
C ILE A 84 -2.09 -14.30 14.73
N LYS A 85 -0.97 -13.81 15.24
CA LYS A 85 0.21 -14.62 15.51
C LYS A 85 -0.07 -15.71 16.55
N GLU A 86 -0.72 -15.36 17.66
CA GLU A 86 -1.07 -16.32 18.70
C GLU A 86 -1.99 -17.43 18.17
N ARG A 87 -3.03 -17.07 17.41
CA ARG A 87 -3.93 -18.04 16.78
C ARG A 87 -3.20 -18.94 15.78
N LEU A 88 -2.27 -18.37 15.02
CA LEU A 88 -1.50 -19.11 14.03
C LEU A 88 -0.54 -20.10 14.68
N ASP A 89 0.12 -19.70 15.77
CA ASP A 89 0.97 -20.57 16.56
C ASP A 89 0.14 -21.76 17.13
N GLU A 90 -1.08 -21.50 17.62
CA GLU A 90 -1.99 -22.56 18.10
C GLU A 90 -2.35 -23.57 17.01
N ILE A 91 -2.69 -23.08 15.81
CA ILE A 91 -2.99 -23.92 14.63
C ILE A 91 -1.78 -24.78 14.25
N LEU A 92 -0.59 -24.17 14.20
CA LEU A 92 0.64 -24.84 13.82
C LEU A 92 1.07 -25.90 14.83
N ASP A 93 0.96 -25.62 16.13
CA ASP A 93 1.28 -26.58 17.18
C ASP A 93 0.33 -27.78 17.17
N ARG A 94 -0.95 -27.53 16.86
CA ARG A 94 -1.94 -28.59 16.69
C ARG A 94 -1.64 -29.47 15.48
N GLU A 95 -1.35 -28.87 14.32
CA GLU A 95 -1.00 -29.62 13.11
C GLU A 95 0.29 -30.43 13.32
N ARG A 96 1.33 -29.84 13.92
CA ARG A 96 2.57 -30.56 14.28
C ARG A 96 2.29 -31.73 15.21
N SER A 97 1.43 -31.54 16.21
CA SER A 97 1.01 -32.62 17.10
C SER A 97 0.31 -33.73 16.34
N ALA A 98 -0.63 -33.40 15.45
CA ALA A 98 -1.35 -34.37 14.63
C ALA A 98 -0.43 -35.16 13.67
N LEU A 99 0.57 -34.48 13.09
CA LEU A 99 1.59 -35.09 12.24
C LEU A 99 2.52 -36.03 13.03
N SER A 100 2.85 -35.70 14.28
CA SER A 100 3.73 -36.54 15.12
C SER A 100 3.15 -37.94 15.42
N PHE A 101 1.82 -38.09 15.37
CA PHE A 101 1.13 -39.38 15.54
C PHE A 101 1.06 -40.19 14.23
N ARG A 102 1.48 -39.61 13.10
CA ARG A 102 1.53 -40.23 11.77
C ARG A 102 2.98 -40.60 11.43
N ALA A 103 3.20 -41.85 11.01
CA ALA A 103 4.56 -42.38 10.80
C ALA A 103 4.95 -42.50 9.31
N ASP A 104 4.12 -42.01 8.40
CA ASP A 104 4.30 -42.07 6.96
C ASP A 104 5.18 -40.94 6.40
N ASP A 105 5.71 -41.15 5.20
CA ASP A 105 6.65 -40.21 4.56
C ASP A 105 6.00 -38.85 4.23
N ASP A 106 4.68 -38.81 4.00
CA ASP A 106 3.92 -37.57 3.78
C ASP A 106 3.93 -36.68 5.04
N ALA A 107 3.80 -37.28 6.22
CA ALA A 107 3.87 -36.55 7.48
C ALA A 107 5.23 -35.86 7.69
N ARG A 108 6.33 -36.52 7.35
CA ARG A 108 7.69 -35.95 7.47
C ARG A 108 7.95 -34.80 6.50
N MET A 109 7.41 -34.89 5.28
CA MET A 109 7.50 -33.80 4.31
C MET A 109 6.74 -32.56 4.80
N ARG A 110 5.55 -32.75 5.36
CA ARG A 110 4.74 -31.67 5.93
C ARG A 110 5.41 -31.02 7.15
N GLU A 111 5.98 -31.81 8.06
CA GLU A 111 6.75 -31.26 9.18
C GLU A 111 7.92 -30.39 8.72
N THR A 112 8.62 -30.81 7.66
CA THR A 112 9.71 -30.02 7.07
C THR A 112 9.19 -28.71 6.49
N PHE A 113 8.06 -28.73 5.78
CA PHE A 113 7.40 -27.54 5.25
C PHE A 113 6.99 -26.56 6.36
N LEU A 114 6.34 -27.05 7.42
CA LEU A 114 5.94 -26.24 8.58
C LEU A 114 7.15 -25.66 9.35
N GLY A 115 8.33 -26.27 9.22
CA GLY A 115 9.58 -25.76 9.77
C GLY A 115 10.29 -24.74 8.86
N SER A 116 9.95 -24.70 7.58
CA SER A 116 10.50 -23.73 6.60
C SER A 116 9.63 -22.49 6.40
N LEU A 117 8.53 -22.38 7.15
CA LEU A 117 7.64 -21.22 7.05
C LEU A 117 8.39 -19.92 7.38
N PRO A 118 8.01 -18.80 6.74
CA PRO A 118 8.56 -17.49 7.07
C PRO A 118 8.39 -17.13 8.56
N PRO A 119 9.26 -16.26 9.12
CA PRO A 119 9.14 -15.83 10.52
C PRO A 119 7.98 -14.84 10.75
N ASP A 120 7.42 -14.27 9.69
CA ASP A 120 6.34 -13.28 9.73
C ASP A 120 4.95 -13.92 9.54
N ALA A 121 3.95 -13.40 10.26
CA ALA A 121 2.60 -13.95 10.26
C ALA A 121 1.92 -13.87 8.87
N ALA A 122 2.21 -12.82 8.09
CA ALA A 122 1.65 -12.64 6.76
C ALA A 122 2.15 -13.71 5.77
N GLY A 123 3.46 -13.97 5.76
CA GLY A 123 4.11 -15.01 4.98
C GLY A 123 3.65 -16.39 5.40
N GLN A 124 3.49 -16.65 6.70
CA GLN A 124 2.93 -17.90 7.19
C GLN A 124 1.50 -18.14 6.70
N VAL A 125 0.59 -17.15 6.80
CA VAL A 125 -0.79 -17.27 6.30
C VAL A 125 -0.80 -17.51 4.78
N ARG A 126 0.08 -16.84 4.02
CA ARG A 126 0.20 -17.02 2.57
C ARG A 126 0.57 -18.47 2.22
N GLU A 127 1.63 -19.00 2.82
CA GLU A 127 2.10 -20.36 2.58
C GLU A 127 1.07 -21.42 3.04
N LEU A 128 0.36 -21.15 4.14
CA LEU A 128 -0.65 -22.05 4.70
C LEU A 128 -1.97 -22.03 3.94
N THR A 129 -2.23 -21.02 3.10
CA THR A 129 -3.47 -20.95 2.30
C THR A 129 -3.54 -22.09 1.28
N ASP A 130 -2.40 -22.44 0.69
CA ASP A 130 -2.29 -23.57 -0.25
C ASP A 130 -2.02 -24.91 0.47
N TYR A 131 -1.77 -24.86 1.79
CA TYR A 131 -1.47 -26.03 2.60
C TYR A 131 -2.74 -26.82 2.95
N ARG A 132 -2.67 -28.14 2.81
CA ARG A 132 -3.77 -29.05 3.18
C ARG A 132 -3.51 -29.66 4.54
N PHE A 133 -4.19 -29.17 5.56
CA PHE A 133 -4.03 -29.64 6.94
C PHE A 133 -4.37 -31.13 7.08
N ALA A 134 -3.58 -31.85 7.89
CA ALA A 134 -3.79 -33.25 8.22
C ALA A 134 -4.92 -33.41 9.25
N ASP A 135 -5.07 -32.43 10.14
CA ASP A 135 -6.12 -32.33 11.14
C ASP A 135 -7.26 -31.41 10.68
N GLN A 136 -8.49 -31.93 10.76
CA GLN A 136 -9.68 -31.19 10.30
C GLN A 136 -10.01 -29.98 11.18
N GLU A 137 -9.62 -30.02 12.46
CA GLU A 137 -9.86 -28.89 13.37
C GLU A 137 -8.87 -27.76 13.11
N SER A 138 -7.60 -28.09 12.84
CA SER A 138 -6.57 -27.13 12.39
C SER A 138 -6.97 -26.42 11.10
N GLN A 139 -7.56 -27.15 10.13
CA GLN A 139 -8.13 -26.54 8.93
C GLN A 139 -9.23 -25.52 9.26
N ARG A 140 -10.19 -25.89 10.12
CA ARG A 140 -11.30 -25.00 10.49
C ARG A 140 -10.80 -23.75 11.21
N MET A 141 -9.87 -23.91 12.16
CA MET A 141 -9.27 -22.79 12.87
C MET A 141 -8.52 -21.86 11.92
N PHE A 142 -7.82 -22.41 10.93
CA PHE A 142 -7.17 -21.61 9.89
C PHE A 142 -8.18 -20.88 9.00
N ASP A 143 -9.24 -21.54 8.56
CA ASP A 143 -10.30 -20.91 7.76
C ASP A 143 -10.97 -19.76 8.54
N GLU A 144 -11.24 -19.95 9.83
CA GLU A 144 -11.78 -18.92 10.74
C GLU A 144 -10.79 -17.75 10.94
N LEU A 145 -9.50 -18.06 11.08
CA LEU A 145 -8.44 -17.05 11.17
C LEU A 145 -8.41 -16.19 9.90
N VAL A 146 -8.39 -16.82 8.72
CA VAL A 146 -8.36 -16.13 7.43
C VAL A 146 -9.59 -15.23 7.26
N GLU A 147 -10.77 -15.71 7.62
CA GLU A 147 -11.99 -14.89 7.54
C GLU A 147 -11.91 -13.69 8.51
N SER A 148 -11.41 -13.89 9.73
CA SER A 148 -11.24 -12.79 10.68
C SER A 148 -10.24 -11.74 10.21
N ILE A 149 -9.14 -12.17 9.57
CA ILE A 149 -8.15 -11.26 8.97
C ILE A 149 -8.81 -10.45 7.85
N ARG A 150 -9.58 -11.12 6.98
CA ARG A 150 -10.31 -10.47 5.89
C ARG A 150 -11.25 -9.40 6.44
N GLU A 151 -12.08 -9.73 7.42
CA GLU A 151 -13.00 -8.78 8.06
C GLU A 151 -12.26 -7.56 8.63
N GLN A 152 -11.15 -7.78 9.34
CA GLN A 152 -10.38 -6.71 9.95
C GLN A 152 -9.71 -5.79 8.92
N VAL A 153 -9.09 -6.36 7.89
CA VAL A 153 -8.44 -5.59 6.81
C VAL A 153 -9.49 -4.79 6.04
N MET A 154 -10.64 -5.40 5.73
CA MET A 154 -11.74 -4.68 5.08
C MET A 154 -12.24 -3.54 5.96
N GLY A 155 -12.45 -3.78 7.25
CA GLY A 155 -12.85 -2.74 8.20
C GLY A 155 -11.83 -1.58 8.28
N ALA A 156 -10.53 -1.88 8.27
CA ALA A 156 -9.48 -0.86 8.26
C ALA A 156 -9.49 -0.04 6.96
N TYR A 157 -9.63 -0.70 5.81
CA TYR A 157 -9.73 -0.04 4.51
C TYR A 157 -10.96 0.87 4.44
N LEU A 158 -12.13 0.42 4.93
CA LEU A 158 -13.34 1.22 5.01
C LEU A 158 -13.17 2.46 5.89
N ARG A 159 -12.56 2.32 7.08
CA ARG A 159 -12.28 3.47 7.96
C ARG A 159 -11.36 4.48 7.29
N GLY A 160 -10.31 4.03 6.61
CA GLY A 160 -9.42 4.89 5.84
C GLY A 160 -10.14 5.62 4.70
N ALA A 161 -11.00 4.91 3.97
CA ALA A 161 -11.82 5.50 2.91
C ALA A 161 -12.81 6.53 3.46
N ALA A 162 -13.50 6.21 4.57
CA ALA A 162 -14.43 7.10 5.24
C ALA A 162 -13.73 8.37 5.76
N GLU A 163 -12.52 8.25 6.31
CA GLU A 163 -11.72 9.38 6.75
C GLU A 163 -11.26 10.25 5.57
N GLY A 164 -10.84 9.61 4.47
CA GLY A 164 -10.53 10.31 3.22
C GLY A 164 -11.72 11.13 2.72
N LEU A 165 -12.92 10.56 2.71
CA LEU A 165 -14.15 11.26 2.33
C LEU A 165 -14.51 12.40 3.30
N ARG A 166 -14.35 12.19 4.61
CA ARG A 166 -14.57 13.25 5.62
C ARG A 166 -13.55 14.39 5.51
N SER A 167 -12.36 14.11 5.01
CA SER A 167 -11.31 15.11 4.80
C SER A 167 -11.51 15.96 3.54
N MET A 168 -12.44 15.58 2.66
CA MET A 168 -12.73 16.35 1.45
C MET A 168 -13.41 17.68 1.81
N THR A 169 -12.91 18.77 1.22
CA THR A 169 -13.51 20.08 1.36
C THR A 169 -14.70 20.25 0.41
N ALA A 170 -15.53 21.27 0.64
CA ALA A 170 -16.63 21.60 -0.28
C ALA A 170 -16.11 21.97 -1.69
N GLU A 171 -14.93 22.60 -1.74
CA GLU A 171 -14.23 22.93 -2.96
C GLU A 171 -13.79 21.67 -3.74
N ASP A 172 -13.29 20.65 -3.05
CA ASP A 172 -12.89 19.37 -3.67
C ASP A 172 -14.10 18.67 -4.30
N LEU A 173 -15.23 18.64 -3.59
CA LEU A 173 -16.48 18.06 -4.08
C LEU A 173 -17.02 18.83 -5.30
N SER A 174 -16.98 20.16 -5.24
CA SER A 174 -17.38 21.00 -6.38
C SER A 174 -16.55 20.71 -7.61
N ARG A 175 -15.23 20.58 -7.45
CA ARG A 175 -14.31 20.32 -8.57
C ARG A 175 -14.48 18.91 -9.14
N LEU A 176 -14.75 17.93 -8.28
CA LEU A 176 -15.08 16.57 -8.70
C LEU A 176 -16.38 16.54 -9.51
N ARG A 177 -17.43 17.24 -9.06
CA ARG A 177 -18.69 17.37 -9.78
C ARG A 177 -18.47 17.98 -11.17
N ASP A 178 -17.73 19.08 -11.26
CA ASP A 178 -17.46 19.75 -12.53
C ASP A 178 -16.70 18.82 -13.50
N MET A 179 -15.74 18.04 -13.00
CA MET A 179 -15.03 17.01 -13.79
C MET A 179 -15.99 15.94 -14.33
N LEU A 180 -16.90 15.43 -13.50
CA LEU A 180 -17.86 14.40 -13.90
C LEU A 180 -18.86 14.94 -14.93
N ALA A 181 -19.32 16.17 -14.76
CA ALA A 181 -20.21 16.84 -15.71
C ALA A 181 -19.52 17.01 -17.08
N ASP A 182 -18.28 17.52 -17.09
CA ASP A 182 -17.49 17.67 -18.33
C ASP A 182 -17.22 16.32 -18.99
N LEU A 183 -16.90 15.29 -18.19
CA LEU A 183 -16.68 13.93 -18.70
C LEU A 183 -17.94 13.35 -19.34
N ASN A 184 -19.10 13.49 -18.68
CA ASN A 184 -20.37 13.01 -19.23
C ASN A 184 -20.76 13.75 -20.52
N ASP A 185 -20.52 15.07 -20.62
CA ASP A 185 -20.73 15.82 -21.88
C ASP A 185 -19.85 15.27 -23.01
N MET A 186 -18.57 14.93 -22.73
CA MET A 186 -17.70 14.33 -23.73
C MET A 186 -18.17 12.93 -24.17
N ILE A 187 -18.66 12.11 -23.24
CA ILE A 187 -19.23 10.79 -23.56
C ILE A 187 -20.41 10.96 -24.53
N GLU A 188 -21.32 11.87 -24.24
CA GLU A 188 -22.49 12.11 -25.08
C GLU A 188 -22.13 12.69 -26.46
N ARG A 189 -21.15 13.60 -26.53
CA ARG A 189 -20.64 14.10 -27.81
C ARG A 189 -20.05 12.98 -28.64
N ARG A 190 -19.26 12.10 -28.03
CA ARG A 190 -18.71 10.90 -28.68
C ARG A 190 -19.82 10.02 -29.23
N GLU A 191 -20.87 9.75 -28.46
CA GLU A 191 -22.02 8.96 -28.91
C GLU A 191 -22.77 9.62 -30.08
N ARG A 192 -22.85 10.95 -30.08
CA ARG A 192 -23.43 11.75 -31.18
C ARG A 192 -22.50 11.91 -32.39
N GLY A 193 -21.23 11.47 -32.30
CA GLY A 193 -20.23 11.68 -33.33
C GLY A 193 -19.76 13.14 -33.47
N GLU A 194 -19.97 13.95 -32.42
CA GLU A 194 -19.52 15.34 -32.35
C GLU A 194 -18.06 15.44 -31.88
N PRO A 195 -17.33 16.49 -32.31
CA PRO A 195 -15.98 16.72 -31.83
C PRO A 195 -15.97 17.08 -30.34
N TYR A 196 -15.00 16.53 -29.63
CA TYR A 196 -14.69 16.81 -28.22
C TYR A 196 -13.18 17.02 -28.05
N ASP A 197 -12.79 17.75 -27.00
CA ASP A 197 -11.38 18.06 -26.71
C ASP A 197 -10.94 17.37 -25.41
N PHE A 198 -10.33 16.19 -25.55
CA PHE A 198 -9.80 15.44 -24.41
C PHE A 198 -8.54 16.08 -23.82
N HIS A 199 -7.77 16.83 -24.60
CA HIS A 199 -6.54 17.45 -24.11
C HIS A 199 -6.86 18.58 -23.14
N ALA A 200 -7.83 19.43 -23.48
CA ALA A 200 -8.33 20.48 -22.60
C ALA A 200 -8.94 19.92 -21.30
N PHE A 201 -9.61 18.75 -21.38
CA PHE A 201 -10.11 18.04 -20.20
C PHE A 201 -8.97 17.62 -19.27
N MET A 202 -7.93 16.98 -19.82
CA MET A 202 -6.77 16.55 -19.03
C MET A 202 -6.00 17.74 -18.44
N ASP A 203 -5.83 18.84 -19.17
CA ASP A 203 -5.15 20.04 -18.65
C ASP A 203 -5.84 20.62 -17.40
N ARG A 204 -7.17 20.48 -17.30
CA ARG A 204 -7.96 21.01 -16.19
C ARG A 204 -8.07 20.05 -15.00
N TYR A 205 -8.02 18.74 -15.25
CA TYR A 205 -8.34 17.70 -14.25
C TYR A 205 -7.27 16.61 -14.09
N ALA A 206 -6.04 16.81 -14.58
CA ALA A 206 -4.96 15.82 -14.53
C ALA A 206 -4.66 15.25 -13.14
N ASP A 207 -4.90 16.02 -12.08
CA ASP A 207 -4.66 15.62 -10.69
C ASP A 207 -5.80 14.79 -10.09
N LEU A 208 -7.01 14.87 -10.65
CA LEU A 208 -8.17 14.07 -10.22
C LEU A 208 -8.30 12.76 -11.01
N VAL A 209 -7.74 12.73 -12.21
CA VAL A 209 -7.78 11.57 -13.09
C VAL A 209 -6.72 10.53 -12.65
N PRO A 210 -7.12 9.29 -12.34
CA PRO A 210 -6.15 8.25 -12.01
C PRO A 210 -5.38 7.80 -13.26
N GLY A 211 -4.05 7.73 -13.16
CA GLY A 211 -3.18 7.24 -14.23
C GLY A 211 -2.74 8.34 -15.21
N ASP A 212 -2.47 7.95 -16.45
CA ASP A 212 -2.10 8.87 -17.53
C ASP A 212 -2.78 8.42 -18.84
N PRO A 213 -4.12 8.52 -18.94
CA PRO A 213 -4.86 8.14 -20.13
C PRO A 213 -4.52 9.09 -21.28
N ARG A 214 -4.22 8.53 -22.45
CA ARG A 214 -3.94 9.31 -23.67
C ARG A 214 -5.20 9.62 -24.47
N THR A 215 -6.28 8.87 -24.24
CA THR A 215 -7.55 9.03 -24.92
C THR A 215 -8.72 8.91 -23.95
N LEU A 216 -9.88 9.42 -24.37
CA LEU A 216 -11.14 9.26 -23.64
C LEU A 216 -11.48 7.78 -23.43
N ASP A 217 -11.30 6.93 -24.45
CA ASP A 217 -11.59 5.50 -24.33
C ASP A 217 -10.67 4.82 -23.28
N GLU A 218 -9.37 5.18 -23.26
CA GLU A 218 -8.42 4.67 -22.24
C GLU A 218 -8.82 5.13 -20.83
N LEU A 219 -9.32 6.36 -20.67
CA LEU A 219 -9.83 6.87 -19.40
C LEU A 219 -11.08 6.09 -18.95
N LEU A 220 -12.07 5.97 -19.84
CA LEU A 220 -13.34 5.30 -19.52
C LEU A 220 -13.11 3.83 -19.17
N GLU A 221 -12.21 3.15 -19.88
CA GLU A 221 -11.84 1.77 -19.59
C GLU A 221 -11.20 1.63 -18.19
N GLN A 222 -10.26 2.53 -17.83
CA GLN A 222 -9.64 2.53 -16.51
C GLN A 222 -10.66 2.79 -15.39
N MET A 223 -11.56 3.75 -15.58
CA MET A 223 -12.63 4.05 -14.64
C MET A 223 -13.60 2.86 -14.50
N ALA A 224 -14.00 2.25 -15.61
CA ALA A 224 -14.91 1.12 -15.61
C ALA A 224 -14.31 -0.09 -14.87
N ARG A 225 -13.03 -0.42 -15.12
CA ARG A 225 -12.33 -1.50 -14.40
C ARG A 225 -12.27 -1.23 -12.90
N ARG A 226 -11.98 0.02 -12.50
CA ARG A 226 -11.90 0.41 -11.08
C ARG A 226 -13.28 0.36 -10.40
N MET A 227 -14.32 0.86 -11.07
CA MET A 227 -15.69 0.80 -10.55
C MET A 227 -16.21 -0.63 -10.45
N ALA A 228 -15.93 -1.48 -11.44
CA ALA A 228 -16.28 -2.90 -11.38
C ALA A 228 -15.56 -3.61 -10.22
N ALA A 229 -14.28 -3.32 -9.98
CA ALA A 229 -13.55 -3.84 -8.82
C ALA A 229 -14.16 -3.37 -7.48
N MET A 230 -14.54 -2.10 -7.38
CA MET A 230 -15.22 -1.56 -6.20
C MET A 230 -16.60 -2.20 -5.98
N SER A 231 -17.39 -2.37 -7.04
CA SER A 231 -18.69 -3.06 -6.98
C SER A 231 -18.56 -4.46 -6.39
N ARG A 232 -17.55 -5.22 -6.83
CA ARG A 232 -17.26 -6.56 -6.29
C ARG A 232 -16.86 -6.54 -4.83
N LEU A 233 -16.07 -5.54 -4.43
CA LEU A 233 -15.69 -5.35 -3.04
C LEU A 233 -16.93 -5.12 -2.18
N ILE A 234 -17.80 -4.19 -2.58
CA ILE A 234 -19.07 -3.89 -1.89
C ILE A 234 -19.99 -5.12 -1.86
N ALA A 235 -20.08 -5.85 -2.97
CA ALA A 235 -20.87 -7.08 -3.05
C ALA A 235 -20.31 -8.20 -2.14
N SER A 236 -19.02 -8.15 -1.82
CA SER A 236 -18.35 -9.08 -0.91
C SER A 236 -18.47 -8.70 0.57
N LEU A 237 -18.98 -7.51 0.89
CA LEU A 237 -19.16 -7.07 2.27
C LEU A 237 -20.37 -7.76 2.92
N PRO A 238 -20.31 -8.05 4.24
CA PRO A 238 -21.47 -8.47 5.01
C PRO A 238 -22.62 -7.44 4.93
N PRO A 239 -23.90 -7.87 5.04
CA PRO A 239 -25.06 -6.99 4.93
C PRO A 239 -25.01 -5.80 5.90
N GLU A 240 -24.51 -6.00 7.11
CA GLU A 240 -24.42 -4.97 8.15
C GLU A 240 -23.40 -3.89 7.76
N GLN A 241 -22.23 -4.29 7.28
CA GLN A 241 -21.16 -3.36 6.87
C GLN A 241 -21.55 -2.58 5.61
N ARG A 242 -22.25 -3.23 4.67
CA ARG A 242 -22.79 -2.54 3.49
C ARG A 242 -23.80 -1.45 3.89
N ALA A 243 -24.69 -1.72 4.84
CA ALA A 243 -25.65 -0.72 5.31
C ALA A 243 -24.97 0.48 5.99
N GLU A 244 -23.89 0.25 6.74
CA GLU A 244 -23.09 1.33 7.34
C GLU A 244 -22.38 2.18 6.27
N LEU A 245 -21.81 1.53 5.25
CA LEU A 245 -21.21 2.21 4.10
C LEU A 245 -22.24 3.06 3.34
N GLU A 246 -23.44 2.51 3.10
CA GLU A 246 -24.55 3.23 2.43
C GLU A 246 -24.94 4.48 3.21
N ALA A 247 -25.06 4.40 4.54
CA ALA A 247 -25.36 5.55 5.39
C ALA A 247 -24.27 6.64 5.35
N LEU A 248 -23.00 6.25 5.32
CA LEU A 248 -21.88 7.18 5.15
C LEU A 248 -21.87 7.81 3.76
N ALA A 249 -22.13 7.00 2.74
CA ALA A 249 -22.19 7.45 1.35
C ALA A 249 -23.35 8.44 1.13
N GLU A 250 -24.50 8.22 1.76
CA GLU A 250 -25.63 9.15 1.75
C GLU A 250 -25.28 10.51 2.37
N GLN A 251 -24.41 10.54 3.39
CA GLN A 251 -23.92 11.78 3.99
C GLN A 251 -23.01 12.56 3.04
N VAL A 252 -22.17 11.89 2.26
CA VAL A 252 -21.30 12.53 1.25
C VAL A 252 -22.12 12.95 0.02
N MET A 253 -23.12 12.16 -0.36
CA MET A 253 -24.04 12.42 -1.48
C MET A 253 -25.14 13.43 -1.15
N GLN A 254 -25.00 14.25 -0.10
CA GLN A 254 -25.92 15.35 0.16
C GLN A 254 -25.97 16.37 -0.99
N ASP A 255 -24.91 16.44 -1.82
CA ASP A 255 -24.93 17.15 -3.10
C ASP A 255 -25.68 16.32 -4.16
N MET A 256 -26.92 16.74 -4.43
CA MET A 256 -27.80 16.11 -5.43
C MET A 256 -27.21 16.15 -6.85
N ASP A 257 -26.45 17.19 -7.18
CA ASP A 257 -25.89 17.35 -8.52
C ASP A 257 -24.72 16.38 -8.73
N LEU A 258 -23.87 16.21 -7.71
CA LEU A 258 -22.81 15.20 -7.74
C LEU A 258 -23.37 13.79 -7.88
N ALA A 259 -24.40 13.46 -7.09
CA ALA A 259 -25.06 12.15 -7.17
C ALA A 259 -25.65 11.89 -8.56
N PHE A 260 -26.23 12.92 -9.20
CA PHE A 260 -26.74 12.84 -10.56
C PHE A 260 -25.64 12.54 -11.59
N GLU A 261 -24.52 13.27 -11.54
CA GLU A 261 -23.42 13.06 -12.50
C GLU A 261 -22.74 11.70 -12.33
N MET A 262 -22.58 11.23 -11.09
CA MET A 262 -22.08 9.88 -10.78
C MET A 262 -22.98 8.78 -11.35
N SER A 263 -24.29 8.92 -11.16
CA SER A 263 -25.31 8.01 -11.69
C SER A 263 -25.25 7.93 -13.22
N ARG A 264 -25.17 9.09 -13.89
CA ARG A 264 -25.10 9.21 -15.35
C ARG A 264 -23.82 8.56 -15.89
N LEU A 265 -22.67 8.80 -15.25
CA LEU A 265 -21.41 8.16 -15.60
C LEU A 265 -21.48 6.63 -15.41
N GLY A 266 -22.03 6.17 -14.28
CA GLY A 266 -22.18 4.74 -13.98
C GLY A 266 -22.99 4.01 -15.04
N ALA A 267 -24.14 4.57 -15.44
CA ALA A 267 -24.98 4.02 -16.49
C ALA A 267 -24.27 3.96 -17.86
N ASN A 268 -23.52 5.02 -18.21
CA ASN A 268 -22.74 5.09 -19.44
C ASN A 268 -21.63 4.03 -19.47
N LEU A 269 -20.91 3.85 -18.36
CA LEU A 269 -19.83 2.86 -18.27
C LEU A 269 -20.36 1.42 -18.27
N GLN A 270 -21.45 1.13 -17.55
CA GLN A 270 -22.08 -0.19 -17.58
C GLN A 270 -22.58 -0.55 -18.99
N THR A 271 -23.13 0.42 -19.71
CA THR A 271 -23.60 0.23 -21.09
C THR A 271 -22.43 0.01 -22.06
N THR A 272 -21.39 0.84 -21.95
CA THR A 272 -20.23 0.79 -22.85
C THR A 272 -19.35 -0.43 -22.61
N PHE A 273 -19.19 -0.82 -21.34
CA PHE A 273 -18.34 -1.93 -20.91
C PHE A 273 -19.16 -3.05 -20.27
N ALA A 274 -20.25 -3.47 -20.90
CA ALA A 274 -21.13 -4.53 -20.41
C ALA A 274 -20.42 -5.89 -20.21
N GLN A 275 -19.26 -6.08 -20.86
CA GLN A 275 -18.40 -7.27 -20.69
C GLN A 275 -17.61 -7.29 -19.38
N LEU A 276 -17.55 -6.19 -18.63
CA LEU A 276 -16.87 -6.19 -17.34
C LEU A 276 -17.73 -6.89 -16.28
N PRO A 277 -17.10 -7.57 -15.29
CA PRO A 277 -17.83 -8.18 -14.19
C PRO A 277 -18.30 -7.11 -13.20
N TRP A 278 -19.44 -6.47 -13.48
CA TRP A 278 -20.06 -5.44 -12.65
C TRP A 278 -20.79 -6.02 -11.44
N ASP A 279 -21.60 -7.07 -11.69
CA ASP A 279 -22.49 -7.71 -10.72
C ASP A 279 -22.06 -9.13 -10.35
N GLU A 280 -20.99 -9.64 -10.96
CA GLU A 280 -20.43 -10.91 -10.54
C GLU A 280 -19.68 -10.67 -9.23
N PRO A 281 -20.20 -11.13 -8.06
CA PRO A 281 -19.37 -11.19 -6.87
C PRO A 281 -18.07 -11.88 -7.28
N ALA A 282 -16.92 -11.39 -6.80
CA ALA A 282 -15.67 -12.11 -7.00
C ALA A 282 -15.96 -13.57 -6.64
N LEU A 283 -15.93 -14.46 -7.64
CA LEU A 283 -16.27 -15.86 -7.49
C LEU A 283 -15.20 -16.46 -6.58
N GLY A 284 -15.41 -16.32 -5.27
CA GLY A 284 -14.40 -16.51 -4.24
C GLY A 284 -15.00 -17.11 -2.98
N GLY A 285 -16.07 -17.90 -3.14
CA GLY A 285 -16.58 -18.80 -2.11
C GLY A 285 -15.79 -20.11 -2.00
N GLY A 286 -14.57 -20.17 -2.53
CA GLY A 286 -13.72 -21.36 -2.47
C GLY A 286 -12.41 -21.16 -3.21
N GLY A 287 -11.39 -20.66 -2.51
CA GLY A 287 -9.98 -20.83 -2.88
C GLY A 287 -9.54 -20.19 -4.20
N ASP A 288 -9.81 -18.89 -4.42
CA ASP A 288 -9.25 -18.18 -5.58
C ASP A 288 -8.05 -17.31 -5.16
N PRO A 289 -6.81 -17.65 -5.58
CA PRO A 289 -5.57 -17.01 -5.11
C PRO A 289 -5.42 -15.52 -5.48
N GLN A 290 -6.25 -14.96 -6.36
CA GLN A 290 -6.14 -13.57 -6.81
C GLN A 290 -6.76 -12.52 -5.86
N ALA A 291 -7.83 -12.87 -5.15
CA ALA A 291 -8.39 -11.99 -4.11
C ALA A 291 -7.44 -11.89 -2.91
N LEU A 292 -6.79 -13.01 -2.56
CA LEU A 292 -5.73 -13.06 -1.55
C LEU A 292 -4.49 -12.29 -2.01
N SER A 293 -4.09 -12.37 -3.28
CA SER A 293 -2.97 -11.60 -3.84
C SER A 293 -3.11 -10.09 -3.63
N THR A 294 -4.32 -9.53 -3.71
CA THR A 294 -4.52 -8.07 -3.52
C THR A 294 -4.38 -7.67 -2.05
N THR A 295 -4.75 -8.58 -1.13
CA THR A 295 -4.54 -8.43 0.32
C THR A 295 -3.08 -8.67 0.72
N VAL A 296 -2.42 -9.64 0.09
CA VAL A 296 -0.99 -9.93 0.24
C VAL A 296 -0.15 -8.77 -0.29
N ASP A 297 -0.48 -8.15 -1.43
CA ASP A 297 0.21 -6.95 -1.95
C ASP A 297 0.07 -5.73 -1.02
N ALA A 298 -0.96 -5.67 -0.18
CA ALA A 298 -1.11 -4.64 0.84
C ALA A 298 -0.24 -4.94 2.08
N LEU A 299 -0.09 -6.21 2.44
CA LEU A 299 0.80 -6.68 3.52
C LEU A 299 2.28 -6.63 3.10
N GLU A 300 2.60 -6.96 1.85
CA GLU A 300 3.95 -6.92 1.25
C GLU A 300 4.45 -5.48 1.15
N ARG A 301 3.56 -4.52 0.85
CA ARG A 301 3.88 -3.08 0.96
C ARG A 301 4.12 -2.60 2.38
N LEU A 302 3.57 -3.29 3.39
CA LEU A 302 3.88 -3.04 4.79
C LEU A 302 5.22 -3.67 5.19
N HIS A 303 5.52 -4.85 4.64
CA HIS A 303 6.75 -5.61 4.90
C HIS A 303 7.98 -5.06 4.13
N ASP A 304 7.79 -4.43 2.97
CA ASP A 304 8.84 -3.71 2.24
C ASP A 304 9.47 -2.58 3.09
N TYR A 305 8.73 -2.03 4.07
CA TYR A 305 9.28 -1.11 5.06
C TYR A 305 10.10 -1.82 6.16
N GLU A 306 9.73 -3.05 6.54
CA GLU A 306 10.44 -3.86 7.55
C GLU A 306 11.71 -4.53 6.99
N ASP A 307 11.73 -4.96 5.74
CA ASP A 307 12.93 -5.49 5.08
C ASP A 307 13.96 -4.38 4.81
N LEU A 308 13.49 -3.15 4.54
CA LEU A 308 14.33 -1.96 4.52
C LEU A 308 14.91 -1.68 5.92
N GLU A 309 14.11 -1.83 6.99
CA GLU A 309 14.55 -1.70 8.40
C GLU A 309 15.57 -2.79 8.78
N ARG A 310 15.43 -4.03 8.29
CA ARG A 310 16.34 -5.15 8.56
C ARG A 310 17.66 -5.01 7.80
N SER A 311 17.63 -4.47 6.58
CA SER A 311 18.85 -4.11 5.83
C SER A 311 19.62 -2.94 6.47
N MET A 312 18.91 -2.00 7.10
CA MET A 312 19.53 -0.87 7.81
C MET A 312 19.98 -1.20 9.24
N THR A 313 19.39 -2.23 9.86
CA THR A 313 19.77 -2.71 11.20
C THR A 313 20.88 -3.77 11.13
N GLY A 314 21.09 -4.41 9.96
CA GLY A 314 22.01 -5.51 9.75
C GLY A 314 23.47 -5.18 9.44
N ASP A 315 23.81 -3.93 9.08
CA ASP A 315 25.21 -3.52 8.85
C ASP A 315 25.82 -2.78 10.06
N TYR A 316 26.25 -3.64 10.99
CA TYR A 316 27.36 -3.53 11.96
C TYR A 316 27.83 -2.18 12.53
N ALA A 317 27.79 -2.14 13.86
CA ALA A 317 28.84 -1.53 14.67
C ALA A 317 30.12 -2.41 14.62
N GLY A 318 31.18 -1.99 13.92
CA GLY A 318 32.54 -2.49 14.15
C GLY A 318 33.39 -2.96 12.97
N ALA A 319 33.05 -2.67 11.71
CA ALA A 319 33.98 -2.94 10.60
C ALA A 319 35.04 -1.82 10.50
N ALA A 320 36.28 -2.14 10.85
CA ALA A 320 37.43 -1.32 10.50
C ALA A 320 37.72 -1.46 8.99
N LEU A 321 38.05 -0.34 8.35
CA LEU A 321 38.34 -0.18 6.92
C LEU A 321 39.70 -0.79 6.49
N ASP A 322 40.05 -1.99 6.93
CA ASP A 322 41.39 -2.56 6.68
C ASP A 322 41.39 -4.04 6.22
N ASP A 323 40.28 -4.56 5.68
CA ASP A 323 40.26 -5.94 5.16
C ASP A 323 39.32 -6.14 3.95
N VAL A 324 39.50 -5.31 2.93
CA VAL A 324 38.95 -5.58 1.59
C VAL A 324 40.07 -5.46 0.57
N ASP A 325 40.52 -6.62 0.08
CA ASP A 325 41.29 -6.80 -1.15
C ASP A 325 40.37 -7.43 -2.21
#